data_AF-A0A953UKL0-F1
#
_entry.id   AF-A0A953UKL0-F1
#
_cell.length_a   1.000
_cell.length_b   1.000
_cell.length_c   1.000
_cell.angle_alpha   90.00
_cell.angle_beta   90.00
_cell.angle_gamma   90.00
#
_symmetry.space_group_name_H-M   'P 1'
#
loop_
_entity.id
_entity.type
_entity.pdbx_description
1 polymer ?
#
loop_
_entity_poly.entity_id
_entity_poly.type
_entity_poly.pdbx_seq_one_letter_code
_entity_poly.pdbx_strand_id
1 'polypeptide(L)'
;MRIYIGILVLTFASMSASADTVTITGLGNGHGWNDGHYYTGYVTLDFDGKVFPGLCIDALHETTKDSWDALYIPLTDAADVAAVMSVYFGIDDTAVYSPKLFADMAGFAMLSGIGSDKTANDNIQHDVWAQFAPLKYTDSGILSDYINGHAAMDPAQFGLIVDARYANGGDLQQAFLVDSPTPTPEPASVFMVGTALVAISTLLRKRRRQTAPATQSRRPS
;
A
#
# COMPACT_ATOMS: atom_id res chain seq x y z
N MET A 1 21.16 9.10 -45.85
CA MET A 1 19.88 9.57 -45.29
C MET A 1 19.34 8.48 -44.37
N ARG A 2 18.89 8.90 -43.19
CA ARG A 2 18.46 8.08 -42.04
C ARG A 2 17.05 7.54 -42.27
N ILE A 3 16.80 6.29 -41.92
CA ILE A 3 15.45 5.80 -41.61
C ILE A 3 15.54 5.06 -40.28
N TYR A 4 15.20 5.76 -39.21
CA TYR A 4 14.90 5.16 -37.91
C TYR A 4 13.43 4.74 -37.94
N ILE A 5 13.16 3.45 -37.78
CA ILE A 5 11.83 2.96 -37.42
C ILE A 5 11.96 2.46 -35.99
N GLY A 6 11.57 3.31 -35.05
CA GLY A 6 11.32 2.91 -33.68
C GLY A 6 10.08 2.03 -33.65
N ILE A 7 10.19 0.88 -32.98
CA ILE A 7 9.04 0.07 -32.61
C ILE A 7 8.88 0.22 -31.10
N LEU A 8 7.88 1.05 -30.79
CA LEU A 8 7.13 1.17 -29.55
C LEU A 8 6.72 -0.22 -29.05
N VAL A 9 7.10 -0.58 -27.82
CA VAL A 9 6.50 -1.71 -27.10
C VAL A 9 5.60 -1.15 -26.00
N LEU A 10 4.30 -1.19 -26.31
CA LEU A 10 3.13 -1.28 -25.41
C LEU A 10 3.46 -2.07 -24.12
N THR A 11 2.88 -1.85 -22.95
CA THR A 11 1.51 -1.44 -22.61
C THR A 11 1.49 -1.19 -21.11
N PHE A 12 0.68 -0.22 -20.69
CA PHE A 12 0.31 0.03 -19.31
C PHE A 12 -0.18 -1.27 -18.64
N ALA A 13 0.52 -1.71 -17.59
CA ALA A 13 -0.10 -2.55 -16.59
C ALA A 13 -1.00 -1.64 -15.75
N SER A 14 -2.24 -1.43 -16.20
CA SER A 14 -3.30 -1.00 -15.30
C SER A 14 -3.44 -2.09 -14.25
N MET A 15 -2.89 -1.87 -13.06
CA MET A 15 -3.27 -2.68 -11.90
C MET A 15 -4.72 -2.35 -11.61
N SER A 16 -5.62 -3.13 -12.19
CA SER A 16 -7.01 -3.13 -11.78
C SER A 16 -7.02 -3.49 -10.29
N ALA A 17 -7.51 -2.61 -9.44
CA ALA A 17 -7.83 -2.94 -8.06
C ALA A 17 -8.74 -4.17 -8.09
N SER A 18 -8.26 -5.33 -7.63
CA SER A 18 -9.09 -6.50 -7.49
C SER A 18 -9.92 -6.34 -6.22
N ALA A 19 -11.24 -6.34 -6.36
CA ALA A 19 -12.13 -6.56 -5.23
C ALA A 19 -11.87 -7.98 -4.70
N ASP A 20 -11.39 -8.07 -3.47
CA ASP A 20 -11.29 -9.33 -2.73
C ASP A 20 -11.98 -9.17 -1.37
N THR A 21 -12.41 -10.26 -0.76
CA THR A 21 -13.07 -10.21 0.54
C THR A 21 -12.04 -9.84 1.61
N VAL A 22 -12.19 -8.69 2.28
CA VAL A 22 -11.46 -8.43 3.53
C VAL A 22 -12.08 -9.32 4.59
N THR A 23 -11.27 -10.21 5.13
CA THR A 23 -11.59 -10.77 6.43
C THR A 23 -10.88 -9.90 7.45
N ILE A 24 -11.62 -9.24 8.34
CA ILE A 24 -10.94 -8.70 9.52
C ILE A 24 -10.59 -9.90 10.40
N THR A 25 -9.49 -10.59 10.13
CA THR A 25 -8.96 -11.55 11.09
C THR A 25 -8.18 -10.75 12.14
N GLY A 26 -8.86 -10.46 13.26
CA GLY A 26 -8.28 -9.62 14.31
C GLY A 26 -9.14 -9.44 15.56
N LEU A 27 -10.29 -10.11 15.64
CA LEU A 27 -11.14 -10.06 16.82
C LEU A 27 -10.54 -10.94 17.91
N GLY A 28 -9.85 -10.29 18.83
CA GLY A 28 -9.22 -10.97 19.96
C GLY A 28 -8.05 -11.84 19.52
N ASN A 29 -6.96 -11.20 19.08
CA ASN A 29 -5.65 -11.22 19.79
C ASN A 29 -4.49 -10.73 18.89
N GLY A 30 -4.57 -9.49 18.40
CA GLY A 30 -3.35 -8.77 18.01
C GLY A 30 -3.55 -7.82 16.84
N HIS A 31 -3.53 -6.49 16.98
CA HIS A 31 -3.09 -5.69 18.14
C HIS A 31 -3.83 -4.34 18.30
N GLY A 32 -5.12 -4.24 17.96
CA GLY A 32 -5.90 -2.99 18.17
C GLY A 32 -6.71 -3.01 19.46
N TRP A 33 -7.23 -1.86 19.88
CA TRP A 33 -8.29 -1.77 20.88
C TRP A 33 -9.61 -1.40 20.23
N ASN A 34 -10.72 -1.79 20.85
CA ASN A 34 -12.03 -1.23 20.56
C ASN A 34 -12.50 -0.55 21.86
N ASP A 35 -12.88 0.71 21.79
CA ASP A 35 -13.31 1.48 22.95
C ASP A 35 -14.80 1.31 23.29
N GLY A 36 -15.48 0.39 22.60
CA GLY A 36 -16.92 0.15 22.64
C GLY A 36 -17.67 0.72 21.43
N HIS A 37 -17.04 1.61 20.66
CA HIS A 37 -17.65 2.27 19.49
C HIS A 37 -16.74 2.27 18.26
N TYR A 38 -15.44 2.51 18.45
CA TYR A 38 -14.47 2.67 17.36
C TYR A 38 -13.18 1.89 17.65
N TYR A 39 -12.44 1.55 16.59
CA TYR A 39 -11.14 0.92 16.71
C TYR A 39 -10.03 1.94 16.95
N THR A 40 -9.24 1.74 18.00
CA THR A 40 -8.10 2.60 18.33
C THR A 40 -6.77 1.84 18.26
N GLY A 41 -5.71 2.58 17.91
CA GLY A 41 -4.39 2.01 17.67
C GLY A 41 -4.32 1.22 16.37
N TYR A 42 -3.32 0.34 16.24
CA TYR A 42 -3.21 -0.52 15.07
C TYR A 42 -4.19 -1.68 15.13
N VAL A 43 -5.15 -1.73 14.21
CA VAL A 43 -5.84 -2.98 13.92
C VAL A 43 -5.03 -3.83 12.96
N THR A 44 -5.29 -5.13 12.96
CA THR A 44 -4.70 -6.05 11.99
C THR A 44 -5.78 -6.46 11.00
N LEU A 45 -5.53 -6.22 9.71
CA LEU A 45 -6.47 -6.47 8.62
C LEU A 45 -5.91 -7.59 7.73
N ASP A 46 -6.69 -8.64 7.48
CA ASP A 46 -6.33 -9.70 6.54
C ASP A 46 -7.06 -9.48 5.22
N PHE A 47 -6.28 -9.15 4.21
CA PHE A 47 -6.78 -8.78 2.90
C PHE A 47 -5.88 -9.37 1.82
N ASP A 48 -6.47 -10.05 0.84
CA ASP A 48 -5.74 -10.67 -0.27
C ASP A 48 -4.61 -11.61 0.22
N GLY A 49 -4.88 -12.34 1.31
CA GLY A 49 -3.93 -13.25 1.96
C GLY A 49 -2.71 -12.57 2.60
N LYS A 50 -2.79 -11.25 2.82
CA LYS A 50 -1.76 -10.44 3.49
C LYS A 50 -2.32 -9.81 4.75
N VAL A 51 -1.44 -9.66 5.73
CA VAL A 51 -1.77 -9.06 7.02
C VAL A 51 -1.22 -7.64 7.05
N PHE A 52 -2.11 -6.67 7.22
CA PHE A 52 -1.78 -5.25 7.29
C PHE A 52 -1.95 -4.70 8.70
N PRO A 53 -0.98 -3.92 9.21
CA PRO A 53 -1.27 -2.93 10.24
C PRO A 53 -2.15 -1.82 9.64
N GLY A 54 -3.33 -1.62 10.21
CA GLY A 54 -4.27 -0.59 9.80
C GLY A 54 -4.48 0.46 10.88
N LEU A 55 -4.40 1.73 10.51
CA LEU A 55 -4.86 2.86 11.30
C LEU A 55 -6.27 3.24 10.83
N CYS A 56 -7.24 3.30 11.74
CA CYS A 56 -8.59 3.72 11.40
C CYS A 56 -8.62 5.22 11.13
N ILE A 57 -8.91 5.67 9.91
CA ILE A 57 -9.03 7.11 9.60
C ILE A 57 -10.48 7.61 9.67
N ASP A 58 -11.43 6.68 9.83
CA ASP A 58 -12.86 6.96 9.80
C ASP A 58 -13.53 6.72 11.16
N ALA A 59 -13.93 7.80 11.82
CA ALA A 59 -14.78 7.80 13.02
C ALA A 59 -16.21 8.34 12.75
N LEU A 60 -16.61 8.38 11.48
CA LEU A 60 -17.96 8.75 11.05
C LEU A 60 -18.83 7.51 10.85
N HIS A 61 -18.22 6.38 10.50
CA HIS A 61 -18.90 5.10 10.33
C HIS A 61 -18.43 4.07 11.37
N GLU A 62 -19.28 3.06 11.60
CA GLU A 62 -18.99 1.96 12.51
C GLU A 62 -18.75 0.68 11.72
N THR A 63 -17.82 -0.14 12.19
CA THR A 63 -17.66 -1.50 11.67
C THR A 63 -18.61 -2.43 12.42
N THR A 64 -19.68 -2.86 11.77
CA THR A 64 -20.77 -3.62 12.40
C THR A 64 -20.61 -5.13 12.30
N LYS A 65 -19.60 -5.60 11.56
CA LYS A 65 -19.32 -7.00 11.30
C LYS A 65 -17.82 -7.28 11.37
N ASP A 66 -17.53 -8.54 11.68
CA ASP A 66 -16.19 -9.11 11.76
C ASP A 66 -15.50 -9.28 10.40
N SER A 67 -16.19 -9.00 9.30
CA SER A 67 -15.69 -9.11 7.93
C SER A 67 -16.58 -8.35 6.96
N TRP A 68 -16.01 -7.77 5.90
CA TRP A 68 -16.76 -7.11 4.83
C TRP A 68 -15.98 -7.17 3.50
N ASP A 69 -16.66 -7.06 2.37
CA ASP A 69 -15.98 -6.97 1.06
C ASP A 69 -15.30 -5.61 0.95
N ALA A 70 -14.02 -5.56 0.61
CA ALA A 70 -13.27 -4.30 0.57
C ALA A 70 -12.40 -4.15 -0.67
N LEU A 71 -11.90 -2.93 -0.85
CA LEU A 71 -10.98 -2.55 -1.91
C LEU A 71 -9.73 -1.95 -1.30
N TYR A 72 -8.58 -2.28 -1.89
CA TYR A 72 -7.33 -1.57 -1.64
C TYR A 72 -7.15 -0.48 -2.68
N ILE A 73 -7.03 0.76 -2.21
CA ILE A 73 -6.82 1.96 -3.02
C ILE A 73 -5.44 2.53 -2.70
N PRO A 74 -4.44 2.41 -3.59
CA PRO A 74 -3.14 3.04 -3.39
C PRO A 74 -3.28 4.56 -3.25
N LEU A 75 -2.53 5.21 -2.34
CA LEU A 75 -2.59 6.68 -2.24
C LEU A 75 -2.05 7.39 -3.49
N THR A 76 -1.35 6.67 -4.37
CA THR A 76 -0.91 7.16 -5.67
C THR A 76 -2.03 7.25 -6.71
N ASP A 77 -3.19 6.61 -6.48
CA ASP A 77 -4.35 6.71 -7.35
C ASP A 77 -5.22 7.91 -6.96
N ALA A 78 -4.87 9.09 -7.47
CA ALA A 78 -5.53 10.33 -7.09
C ALA A 78 -7.05 10.35 -7.38
N ALA A 79 -7.50 9.64 -8.42
CA ALA A 79 -8.91 9.64 -8.80
C ALA A 79 -9.74 8.80 -7.82
N ASP A 80 -9.27 7.59 -7.51
CA ASP A 80 -9.96 6.71 -6.57
C ASP A 80 -9.85 7.24 -5.13
N VAL A 81 -8.72 7.84 -4.74
CA VAL A 81 -8.60 8.53 -3.44
C VAL A 81 -9.61 9.67 -3.33
N ALA A 82 -9.75 10.51 -4.36
CA ALA A 82 -10.75 11.59 -4.35
C ALA A 82 -12.18 11.05 -4.21
N ALA A 83 -12.50 9.93 -4.87
CA ALA A 83 -13.80 9.29 -4.74
C ALA A 83 -14.05 8.77 -3.32
N VAL A 84 -13.05 8.13 -2.69
CA VAL A 84 -13.14 7.69 -1.29
C VAL A 84 -13.35 8.88 -0.36
N MET A 85 -12.54 9.95 -0.49
CA MET A 85 -12.64 11.13 0.38
C MET A 85 -14.00 11.82 0.27
N SER A 86 -14.55 11.88 -0.94
CA SER A 86 -15.88 12.45 -1.19
C SER A 86 -16.98 11.62 -0.51
N VAL A 87 -16.92 10.29 -0.65
CA VAL A 87 -17.94 9.39 -0.11
C VAL A 87 -17.88 9.28 1.42
N TYR A 88 -16.68 9.14 1.99
CA TYR A 88 -16.51 8.93 3.43
C TYR A 88 -16.60 10.22 4.24
N PHE A 89 -16.09 11.32 3.71
CA PHE A 89 -15.90 12.55 4.48
C PHE A 89 -16.59 13.78 3.87
N GLY A 90 -17.19 13.64 2.68
CA GLY A 90 -17.81 14.77 1.99
C GLY A 90 -16.81 15.81 1.48
N ILE A 91 -15.57 15.40 1.21
CA ILE A 91 -14.49 16.29 0.76
C ILE A 91 -13.99 15.85 -0.62
N ASP A 92 -14.19 16.69 -1.63
CA ASP A 92 -13.76 16.47 -3.01
C ASP A 92 -12.53 17.31 -3.41
N ASP A 93 -12.18 18.34 -2.64
CA ASP A 93 -11.01 19.19 -2.89
C ASP A 93 -9.71 18.56 -2.36
N THR A 94 -8.80 18.21 -3.30
CA THR A 94 -7.46 17.69 -2.99
C THR A 94 -6.63 18.60 -2.12
N ALA A 95 -6.77 19.92 -2.24
CA ALA A 95 -6.06 20.86 -1.38
C ALA A 95 -6.51 20.78 0.08
N VAL A 96 -7.71 20.23 0.34
CA VAL A 96 -8.29 20.06 1.67
C VAL A 96 -7.98 18.68 2.25
N TYR A 97 -8.23 17.60 1.50
CA TYR A 97 -8.05 16.24 2.04
C TYR A 97 -6.58 15.77 2.03
N SER A 98 -5.75 16.23 1.08
CA SER A 98 -4.38 15.72 0.96
C SER A 98 -3.53 16.04 2.20
N PRO A 99 -3.52 17.28 2.74
CA PRO A 99 -2.79 17.56 3.98
C PRO A 99 -3.26 16.73 5.18
N LYS A 100 -4.54 16.38 5.23
CA LYS A 100 -5.13 15.54 6.29
C LYS A 100 -4.65 14.10 6.19
N LEU A 101 -4.66 13.52 4.99
CA LEU A 101 -4.09 12.19 4.76
C LEU A 101 -2.59 12.13 5.09
N PHE A 102 -1.84 13.20 4.80
CA PHE A 102 -0.44 13.28 5.25
C PHE A 102 -0.31 13.33 6.78
N ALA A 103 -1.22 14.01 7.49
CA ALA A 103 -1.27 13.96 8.95
C ALA A 103 -1.60 12.55 9.46
N ASP A 104 -2.50 11.82 8.81
CA ASP A 104 -2.82 10.44 9.19
C ASP A 104 -1.64 9.49 9.00
N MET A 105 -0.83 9.68 7.93
CA MET A 105 0.43 8.95 7.76
C MET A 105 1.42 9.23 8.92
N ALA A 106 1.43 10.45 9.46
CA ALA A 106 2.23 10.76 10.65
C ALA A 106 1.66 10.04 11.88
N GLY A 107 0.34 10.03 12.04
CA GLY A 107 -0.33 9.28 13.10
C GLY A 107 0.06 7.80 13.04
N PHE A 108 0.03 7.19 11.85
CA PHE A 108 0.48 5.82 11.61
C PHE A 108 1.93 5.64 12.08
N ALA A 109 2.86 6.50 11.63
CA ALA A 109 4.27 6.41 11.99
C ALA A 109 4.55 6.62 13.50
N MET A 110 3.68 7.34 14.20
CA MET A 110 3.80 7.61 15.64
C MET A 110 3.29 6.47 16.53
N LEU A 111 2.37 5.64 16.03
CA LEU A 111 1.85 4.50 16.76
C LEU A 111 3.01 3.56 17.17
N SER A 112 3.10 3.25 18.45
CA SER A 112 4.20 2.44 19.01
C SER A 112 3.76 1.70 20.27
N GLY A 113 4.53 0.69 20.69
CA GLY A 113 4.25 -0.04 21.94
C GLY A 113 2.83 -0.64 21.99
N ILE A 114 2.34 -1.12 20.85
CA ILE A 114 0.95 -1.52 20.66
C ILE A 114 0.59 -2.70 21.57
N GLY A 115 -0.57 -2.61 22.23
CA GLY A 115 -0.99 -3.55 23.27
C GLY A 115 -0.35 -3.31 24.65
N SER A 116 0.64 -2.41 24.75
CA SER A 116 1.30 -2.05 26.02
C SER A 116 1.06 -0.61 26.47
N ASP A 117 0.79 0.32 25.56
CA ASP A 117 0.47 1.72 25.89
C ASP A 117 -0.83 2.16 25.19
N LYS A 118 -1.97 1.77 25.76
CA LYS A 118 -3.29 2.11 25.20
C LYS A 118 -3.51 3.61 25.15
N THR A 119 -3.20 4.31 26.23
CA THR A 119 -3.48 5.74 26.37
C THR A 119 -2.75 6.56 25.31
N ALA A 120 -1.46 6.29 25.06
CA ALA A 120 -0.72 7.05 24.04
C ALA A 120 -1.29 6.83 22.64
N ASN A 121 -1.61 5.58 22.28
CA ASN A 121 -2.14 5.25 20.97
C ASN A 121 -3.58 5.73 20.77
N ASP A 122 -4.43 5.71 21.81
CA ASP A 122 -5.76 6.32 21.78
C ASP A 122 -5.68 7.83 21.51
N ASN A 123 -4.74 8.53 22.14
CA ASN A 123 -4.56 9.97 21.91
C ASN A 123 -4.16 10.25 20.45
N ILE A 124 -3.21 9.49 19.90
CA ILE A 124 -2.82 9.59 18.48
C ILE A 124 -4.03 9.30 17.58
N GLN A 125 -4.82 8.27 17.90
CA GLN A 125 -6.02 7.93 17.15
C GLN A 125 -7.06 9.06 17.14
N HIS A 126 -7.24 9.73 18.28
CA HIS A 126 -8.15 10.88 18.37
C HIS A 126 -7.66 12.07 17.56
N ASP A 127 -6.35 12.32 17.51
CA ASP A 127 -5.77 13.38 16.68
C ASP A 127 -5.93 13.09 15.18
N VAL A 128 -5.83 11.83 14.79
CA VAL A 128 -6.14 11.36 13.42
C VAL A 128 -7.63 11.59 13.11
N TRP A 129 -8.52 11.16 13.99
CA TRP A 129 -9.96 11.38 13.79
C TRP A 129 -10.36 12.84 13.81
N ALA A 130 -9.66 13.70 14.55
CA ALA A 130 -9.91 15.14 14.56
C ALA A 130 -9.70 15.78 13.18
N GLN A 131 -8.90 15.17 12.29
CA GLN A 131 -8.69 15.66 10.94
C GLN A 131 -9.99 15.70 10.12
N PHE A 132 -10.81 14.66 10.24
CA PHE A 132 -12.06 14.50 9.47
C PHE A 132 -13.34 14.61 10.31
N ALA A 133 -13.24 14.56 11.64
CA ALA A 133 -14.34 14.72 12.58
C ALA A 133 -14.05 15.78 13.67
N PRO A 134 -13.74 17.04 13.30
CA PRO A 134 -13.30 18.08 14.24
C PRO A 134 -14.36 18.55 15.25
N LEU A 135 -15.63 18.16 15.06
CA LEU A 135 -16.71 18.41 16.02
C LEU A 135 -16.84 17.31 17.07
N LYS A 136 -16.23 16.14 16.83
CA LYS A 136 -16.23 14.99 17.74
C LYS A 136 -14.90 14.87 18.49
N TYR A 137 -13.79 15.14 17.82
CA TYR A 137 -12.44 15.02 18.37
C TYR A 137 -11.69 16.35 18.23
N THR A 138 -10.79 16.61 19.18
CA THR A 138 -9.96 17.82 19.20
C THR A 138 -8.57 17.47 18.71
N ASP A 139 -8.09 18.21 17.70
CA ASP A 139 -6.70 18.10 17.22
C ASP A 139 -5.77 18.81 18.22
N SER A 140 -4.88 18.04 18.82
CA SER A 140 -3.87 18.51 19.78
C SER A 140 -2.69 19.23 19.10
N GLY A 141 -2.56 19.09 17.78
CA GLY A 141 -1.43 19.58 16.98
C GLY A 141 -0.25 18.61 16.90
N ILE A 142 -0.28 17.48 17.63
CA ILE A 142 0.88 16.57 17.74
C ILE A 142 1.31 15.99 16.39
N LEU A 143 0.37 15.72 15.47
CA LEU A 143 0.66 15.20 14.14
C LEU A 143 1.45 16.23 13.31
N SER A 144 1.06 17.50 13.40
CA SER A 144 1.74 18.59 12.70
C SER A 144 3.16 18.82 13.24
N ASP A 145 3.35 18.73 14.56
CA ASP A 145 4.66 18.81 15.20
C ASP A 145 5.56 17.65 14.75
N TYR A 146 5.01 16.44 14.64
CA TYR A 146 5.73 15.29 14.13
C TYR A 146 6.19 15.51 12.68
N ILE A 147 5.29 15.93 11.78
CA ILE A 147 5.62 16.19 10.37
C ILE A 147 6.75 17.21 10.25
N ASN A 148 6.70 18.30 11.02
CA ASN A 148 7.72 19.35 10.98
C ASN A 148 9.11 18.87 11.47
N GLY A 149 9.16 17.83 12.29
CA GLY A 149 10.39 17.26 12.85
C GLY A 149 10.98 16.08 12.07
N HIS A 150 10.28 15.55 11.07
CA HIS A 150 10.63 14.30 10.39
C HIS A 150 10.74 14.46 8.86
N ALA A 151 11.31 13.44 8.21
CA ALA A 151 11.38 13.40 6.75
C ALA A 151 9.97 13.31 6.14
N ALA A 152 9.80 13.88 4.94
CA ALA A 152 8.55 13.79 4.21
C ALA A 152 8.20 12.31 3.96
N MET A 153 6.94 11.96 4.27
CA MET A 153 6.42 10.62 4.07
C MET A 153 6.04 10.42 2.60
N ASP A 154 6.35 9.24 2.05
CA ASP A 154 6.09 8.91 0.65
C ASP A 154 4.71 8.25 0.50
N PRO A 155 3.73 8.88 -0.18
CA PRO A 155 2.41 8.28 -0.38
C PRO A 155 2.45 6.96 -1.17
N ALA A 156 3.52 6.67 -1.93
CA ALA A 156 3.67 5.38 -2.59
C ALA A 156 3.82 4.19 -1.62
N GLN A 157 4.15 4.48 -0.36
CA GLN A 157 4.27 3.48 0.71
C GLN A 157 2.96 3.22 1.45
N PHE A 158 1.83 3.82 1.02
CA PHE A 158 0.56 3.73 1.73
C PHE A 158 -0.61 3.47 0.79
N GLY A 159 -1.69 2.94 1.37
CA GLY A 159 -2.96 2.79 0.70
C GLY A 159 -4.12 2.81 1.69
N LEU A 160 -5.33 2.78 1.16
CA LEU A 160 -6.57 2.71 1.93
C LEU A 160 -7.22 1.35 1.71
N ILE A 161 -7.69 0.73 2.79
CA ILE A 161 -8.65 -0.37 2.74
C ILE A 161 -10.03 0.20 3.08
N VAL A 162 -10.96 0.08 2.14
CA VAL A 162 -12.30 0.72 2.20
C VAL A 162 -13.40 -0.26 1.81
N ASP A 163 -14.63 -0.05 2.28
CA ASP A 163 -15.78 -0.89 1.92
C ASP A 163 -15.97 -0.94 0.39
N ALA A 164 -16.00 -2.13 -0.21
CA ALA A 164 -16.13 -2.30 -1.66
C ALA A 164 -17.41 -1.70 -2.23
N ARG A 165 -18.40 -1.46 -1.36
CA ARG A 165 -19.69 -0.84 -1.72
C ARG A 165 -19.63 0.69 -1.65
N TYR A 166 -18.49 1.32 -1.34
CA TYR A 166 -18.40 2.78 -1.19
C TYR A 166 -18.95 3.53 -2.42
N ALA A 167 -18.71 3.02 -3.63
CA ALA A 167 -19.23 3.59 -4.86
C ALA A 167 -20.77 3.58 -4.97
N ASN A 168 -21.45 2.71 -4.21
CA ASN A 168 -22.91 2.56 -4.19
C ASN A 168 -23.57 3.36 -3.04
N GLY A 169 -22.77 3.93 -2.13
CA GLY A 169 -23.24 4.58 -0.90
C GLY A 169 -23.90 3.61 0.11
N GLY A 170 -24.46 4.17 1.19
CA GLY A 170 -25.16 3.43 2.25
C GLY A 170 -24.35 3.28 3.54
N ASP A 171 -24.64 2.25 4.33
CA ASP A 171 -23.92 1.94 5.58
C ASP A 171 -22.52 1.41 5.26
N LEU A 172 -21.54 2.31 5.26
CA LEU A 172 -20.13 2.03 5.01
C LEU A 172 -19.47 1.39 6.24
N GLN A 173 -18.53 0.48 6.01
CA GLN A 173 -17.56 0.09 7.05
C GLN A 173 -16.45 1.14 7.14
N GLN A 174 -15.75 1.17 8.28
CA GLN A 174 -14.65 2.09 8.51
C GLN A 174 -13.54 1.95 7.45
N ALA A 175 -12.94 3.10 7.10
CA ALA A 175 -11.77 3.15 6.25
C ALA A 175 -10.47 3.09 7.07
N PHE A 176 -9.49 2.36 6.56
CA PHE A 176 -8.20 2.16 7.21
C PHE A 176 -7.05 2.61 6.30
N LEU A 177 -6.14 3.41 6.84
CA LEU A 177 -4.83 3.65 6.25
C LEU A 177 -3.92 2.49 6.60
N VAL A 178 -3.31 1.89 5.59
CA VAL A 178 -2.36 0.79 5.73
C VAL A 178 -1.04 1.17 5.08
N ASP A 179 0.06 0.56 5.54
CA ASP A 179 1.27 0.56 4.75
C ASP A 179 1.05 -0.32 3.50
N SER A 180 1.44 0.23 2.35
CA SER A 180 1.36 -0.48 1.08
C SER A 180 2.31 -1.68 1.16
N PRO A 181 1.84 -2.88 0.81
CA PRO A 181 2.70 -4.04 0.71
C PRO A 181 3.49 -3.89 -0.58
N THR A 182 4.52 -3.05 -0.59
CA THR A 182 5.47 -3.13 -1.69
C THR A 182 6.11 -4.53 -1.61
N PRO A 183 6.07 -5.34 -2.69
CA PRO A 183 7.07 -6.37 -2.79
C PRO A 183 8.36 -5.58 -2.91
N THR A 184 9.15 -5.49 -1.83
CA THR A 184 10.51 -4.96 -1.93
C THR A 184 11.16 -5.71 -3.09
N PRO A 185 11.38 -5.11 -4.27
CA PRO A 185 12.12 -5.79 -5.30
C PRO A 185 13.52 -5.77 -4.73
N GLU A 186 13.99 -6.88 -4.16
CA GLU A 186 15.41 -7.00 -3.81
C GLU A 186 16.19 -6.67 -5.09
N PRO A 187 16.92 -5.54 -5.15
CA PRO A 187 17.57 -5.13 -6.40
C PRO A 187 18.72 -6.07 -6.78
N ALA A 188 19.05 -7.06 -5.95
CA ALA A 188 20.16 -7.97 -6.15
C ALA A 188 19.78 -9.31 -6.81
N SER A 189 18.56 -9.80 -6.58
CA SER A 189 18.23 -11.21 -6.86
C SER A 189 17.90 -11.47 -8.33
N VAL A 190 17.17 -10.54 -8.98
CA VAL A 190 16.87 -10.64 -10.43
C VAL A 190 18.10 -10.34 -11.29
N PHE A 191 18.96 -9.42 -10.85
CA PHE A 191 20.24 -9.14 -11.53
C PHE A 191 21.21 -10.32 -11.42
N MET A 192 21.25 -11.04 -10.29
CA MET A 192 22.09 -12.24 -10.16
C MET A 192 21.61 -13.40 -11.04
N VAL A 193 20.30 -13.64 -11.15
CA VAL A 193 19.77 -14.69 -12.03
C VAL A 193 20.02 -14.35 -13.51
N GLY A 194 19.82 -13.09 -13.91
CA GLY A 194 20.08 -12.63 -15.27
C GLY A 194 21.56 -12.72 -15.67
N THR A 195 22.47 -12.31 -14.78
CA THR A 195 23.92 -12.38 -15.04
C THR A 195 24.46 -13.82 -15.03
N ALA A 196 23.95 -14.69 -14.16
CA ALA A 196 24.34 -16.11 -14.12
C ALA A 196 23.99 -16.83 -15.44
N LEU A 197 22.82 -16.58 -16.02
CA LEU A 197 22.41 -17.21 -17.29
C LEU A 197 23.24 -16.74 -18.49
N VAL A 198 23.65 -15.47 -18.51
CA VAL A 198 24.53 -14.91 -19.56
C VAL A 198 25.97 -15.46 -19.42
N ALA A 199 26.47 -15.61 -18.19
CA ALA A 199 27.79 -16.22 -17.95
C ALA A 199 27.82 -17.71 -18.34
N ILE A 200 26.77 -18.48 -18.00
CA ILE A 200 26.67 -19.91 -18.36
C ILE A 200 26.58 -20.10 -19.88
N SER A 201 25.77 -19.30 -20.57
CA SER A 201 25.61 -19.41 -22.03
C SER A 201 26.88 -19.04 -22.81
N THR A 202 27.66 -18.06 -22.34
CA THR A 202 28.95 -17.70 -22.95
C THR A 202 30.03 -18.78 -22.70
N LEU A 203 30.07 -19.36 -21.49
CA LEU A 203 30.97 -20.48 -21.16
C LEU A 203 30.65 -21.75 -21.97
N LEU A 204 29.37 -22.08 -22.13
CA LEU A 204 28.92 -23.23 -22.94
C LEU A 204 29.21 -23.04 -24.44
N ARG A 205 29.05 -21.83 -24.97
CA ARG A 205 29.44 -21.50 -26.37
C ARG A 205 30.95 -21.62 -26.59
N LYS A 206 31.77 -21.23 -25.62
CA LYS A 206 33.24 -21.30 -25.74
C LYS A 206 33.74 -22.75 -25.72
N ARG A 207 33.15 -23.62 -24.87
CA ARG A 207 33.47 -25.06 -24.83
C ARG A 207 33.12 -25.80 -26.11
N ARG A 208 31.94 -25.53 -26.71
CA ARG A 208 31.53 -26.17 -27.99
C ARG A 208 32.42 -25.80 -29.16
N ARG A 209 33.00 -24.59 -29.19
CA ARG A 209 33.94 -24.18 -30.24
C ARG A 209 35.32 -24.84 -30.11
N GLN A 210 35.71 -25.28 -28.91
CA GLN A 210 37.01 -25.93 -28.67
C GLN A 210 36.98 -27.45 -28.88
N THR A 211 35.80 -28.07 -28.95
CA THR A 211 35.63 -29.53 -29.11
C THR A 211 35.22 -29.95 -30.52
N ALA A 212 35.08 -29.02 -31.47
CA ALA A 212 34.84 -29.39 -32.86
C ALA A 212 36.14 -29.97 -33.48
N PRO A 213 36.17 -31.27 -33.86
CA PRO A 213 37.34 -31.83 -34.54
C PRO A 213 37.48 -31.18 -35.92
N ALA A 214 38.70 -30.72 -36.22
CA ALA A 214 39.07 -30.21 -37.53
C ALA A 214 38.77 -31.27 -38.60
N THR A 215 37.70 -31.07 -39.35
CA THR A 215 37.32 -31.98 -40.43
C THR A 215 38.30 -31.76 -41.59
N GLN A 216 39.13 -32.77 -41.85
CA GLN A 216 40.07 -32.85 -42.96
C GLN A 216 39.38 -32.53 -44.29
N SER A 217 39.89 -31.49 -44.97
CA SER A 217 39.62 -31.21 -46.38
C SER A 217 40.26 -32.31 -47.25
N ARG A 218 39.50 -33.35 -47.60
CA ARG A 218 39.79 -34.21 -48.75
C ARG A 218 39.37 -33.48 -50.03
N ARG A 219 40.35 -33.11 -50.88
CA ARG A 219 40.11 -32.83 -52.31
C ARG A 219 40.00 -34.16 -53.06
N PRO A 220 38.99 -34.37 -53.90
CA PRO A 220 39.08 -35.30 -55.01
C PRO A 220 39.41 -34.57 -56.32
N SER A 221 40.25 -35.27 -57.10
CA SER A 221 40.54 -35.18 -58.55
C SER A 221 40.86 -33.82 -59.15
#